data_AF-A0AAW0QTL6-F1
#
_entry.id   AF-A0AAW0QTL6-F1
#
_cell.length_a   1.000
_cell.length_b   1.000
_cell.length_c   1.000
_cell.angle_alpha   90.00
_cell.angle_beta   90.00
_cell.angle_gamma   90.00
#
_symmetry.space_group_name_H-M   'P 1'
#
loop_
_entity.id
_entity.type
_entity.pdbx_description
1 polymer ?
#
loop_
_entity_poly.entity_id
_entity_poly.type
_entity_poly.pdbx_seq_one_letter_code
_entity_poly.pdbx_strand_id
1 'polypeptide(L)'
;MPHDHRKSDRKDHVPKAHTSKANGSSKSSGQVPCRFLFNVTELHYSANAAPVVDDLQNQLPPLYPQEHGGKLPGYIFRYDNGSISPAHGCSLSPVRPEYDSEASEPWRPSTIGYYTDRMLDDENHVVQLSESRWLPFQSYSTVTMYNCGPFAPCLIRPGDASDRHDPVADLFPTFRMMHFLNRDGVSRASTSGNVRTVAGRNATWVGSLVPEAYNNIRTHTTSLGLGGEFSLLIGLMALAQPIGRCDEAFTDPQWSRNRWAGRRNPAGWPRDTDPPRGVVVEVACEKTITDKRGPAGSAIDDIYAFEWSGIAVGEL
;
A
#
# COMPACT_ATOMS: atom_id res chain seq x y z
N MET A 1 -75.75 42.33 17.94
CA MET A 1 -75.81 40.91 17.52
C MET A 1 -75.17 40.79 16.15
N PRO A 2 -74.39 39.73 15.89
CA PRO A 2 -73.20 39.75 15.04
C PRO A 2 -73.39 39.09 13.65
N HIS A 3 -72.27 39.11 12.90
CA HIS A 3 -71.86 38.21 11.81
C HIS A 3 -72.51 38.38 10.43
N ASP A 4 -71.86 38.10 9.31
CA ASP A 4 -70.46 38.00 8.85
C ASP A 4 -70.53 37.51 7.39
N HIS A 5 -69.40 37.56 6.68
CA HIS A 5 -69.09 36.86 5.43
C HIS A 5 -69.75 37.42 4.15
N ARG A 6 -69.08 37.55 3.00
CA ARG A 6 -67.99 36.77 2.39
C ARG A 6 -67.40 37.65 1.25
N LYS A 7 -66.07 37.73 1.10
CA LYS A 7 -65.41 38.23 -0.12
C LYS A 7 -64.57 37.10 -0.72
N SER A 8 -64.83 36.79 -1.98
CA SER A 8 -64.12 35.82 -2.81
C SER A 8 -63.08 36.51 -3.72
N ASP A 9 -61.88 35.93 -3.70
CA ASP A 9 -60.98 35.61 -4.82
C ASP A 9 -60.82 36.52 -6.04
N ARG A 10 -59.58 36.97 -6.24
CA ARG A 10 -58.70 36.56 -7.37
C ARG A 10 -57.32 37.22 -7.20
N LYS A 11 -56.25 36.43 -7.18
CA LYS A 11 -54.87 36.91 -7.34
C LYS A 11 -54.09 36.00 -8.28
N ASP A 12 -53.34 36.67 -9.14
CA ASP A 12 -52.66 36.19 -10.34
C ASP A 12 -51.53 35.19 -10.10
N HIS A 13 -51.33 34.31 -11.07
CA HIS A 13 -50.22 33.35 -11.16
C HIS A 13 -48.91 34.04 -11.55
N VAL A 14 -47.88 33.88 -10.70
CA VAL A 14 -46.47 34.06 -11.03
C VAL A 14 -45.79 32.68 -11.01
N PRO A 15 -44.98 32.29 -12.01
CA PRO A 15 -44.32 30.99 -11.99
C PRO A 15 -43.14 30.99 -10.99
N LYS A 16 -43.14 30.01 -10.07
CA LYS A 16 -42.03 29.76 -9.14
C LYS A 16 -40.92 29.00 -9.86
N ALA A 17 -39.70 29.55 -9.82
CA ALA A 17 -38.48 28.86 -10.18
C ALA A 17 -38.28 27.62 -9.29
N HIS A 18 -38.09 26.46 -9.92
CA HIS A 18 -37.72 25.23 -9.24
C HIS A 18 -36.24 25.31 -8.82
N THR A 19 -36.00 25.55 -7.54
CA THR A 19 -34.71 25.30 -6.91
C THR A 19 -34.53 23.78 -6.76
N SER A 20 -33.80 23.16 -7.67
CA SER A 20 -33.30 21.81 -7.53
C SER A 20 -32.28 21.78 -6.39
N LYS A 21 -32.75 21.46 -5.18
CA LYS A 21 -31.89 20.99 -4.09
C LYS A 21 -31.25 19.68 -4.53
N ALA A 22 -30.00 19.74 -4.98
CA ALA A 22 -29.14 18.58 -5.13
C ALA A 22 -28.85 18.00 -3.73
N ASN A 23 -29.76 17.15 -3.26
CA ASN A 23 -29.50 16.26 -2.14
C ASN A 23 -28.72 15.06 -2.71
N GLY A 24 -27.43 15.07 -2.45
CA GLY A 24 -26.54 13.98 -2.83
C GLY A 24 -25.15 14.17 -2.23
N SER A 25 -25.06 14.56 -0.95
CA SER A 25 -23.81 14.34 -0.22
C SER A 25 -23.70 12.83 0.00
N SER A 26 -22.85 12.21 -0.82
CA SER A 26 -22.27 10.91 -0.49
C SER A 26 -21.74 11.01 0.93
N LYS A 27 -22.34 10.26 1.86
CA LYS A 27 -21.78 10.05 3.19
C LYS A 27 -20.36 9.52 2.99
N SER A 28 -19.35 10.38 3.14
CA SER A 28 -17.99 9.93 3.40
C SER A 28 -18.09 9.13 4.69
N SER A 29 -17.86 7.82 4.60
CA SER A 29 -17.66 6.97 5.77
C SER A 29 -16.72 7.66 6.75
N GLY A 30 -17.01 7.58 8.05
CA GLY A 30 -16.23 8.20 9.14
C GLY A 30 -14.84 7.59 9.33
N GLN A 31 -14.10 7.46 8.23
CA GLN A 31 -12.77 6.91 8.16
C GLN A 31 -11.76 7.99 8.52
N VAL A 32 -10.75 7.61 9.30
CA VAL A 32 -9.66 8.51 9.71
C VAL A 32 -8.97 9.02 8.44
N PRO A 33 -8.78 10.34 8.27
CA PRO A 33 -7.98 10.84 7.16
C PRO A 33 -6.55 10.35 7.25
N CYS A 34 -5.98 9.87 6.15
CA CYS A 34 -4.63 9.28 6.14
C CYS A 34 -3.90 9.57 4.82
N ARG A 35 -2.64 9.97 4.92
CA ARG A 35 -1.77 10.35 3.82
C ARG A 35 -0.31 9.99 4.10
N PHE A 36 0.30 9.18 3.24
CA PHE A 36 1.67 8.72 3.42
C PHE A 36 2.36 8.49 2.08
N LEU A 37 3.68 8.36 2.13
CA LEU A 37 4.51 7.98 0.99
C LEU A 37 4.79 6.49 1.05
N PHE A 38 4.94 5.86 -0.11
CA PHE A 38 5.39 4.48 -0.19
C PHE A 38 6.20 4.21 -1.46
N ASN A 39 7.01 3.17 -1.40
CA ASN A 39 7.74 2.61 -2.51
C ASN A 39 7.65 1.09 -2.49
N VAL A 40 7.66 0.49 -3.68
CA VAL A 40 7.83 -0.95 -3.85
C VAL A 40 9.12 -1.20 -4.61
N THR A 41 9.99 -2.02 -4.05
CA THR A 41 11.21 -2.50 -4.69
C THR A 41 11.07 -3.98 -4.99
N GLU A 42 11.16 -4.37 -6.25
CA GLU A 42 11.12 -5.78 -6.65
C GLU A 42 12.47 -6.46 -6.37
N LEU A 43 12.42 -7.67 -5.80
CA LEU A 43 13.59 -8.46 -5.42
C LEU A 43 13.82 -9.57 -6.43
N HIS A 44 15.07 -9.70 -6.88
CA HIS A 44 15.49 -10.75 -7.80
C HIS A 44 16.39 -11.76 -7.08
N TYR A 45 16.31 -13.01 -7.50
CA TYR A 45 17.22 -14.06 -7.04
C TYR A 45 18.60 -13.86 -7.63
N SER A 46 19.63 -14.16 -6.85
CA SER A 46 20.98 -14.32 -7.38
C SER A 46 21.00 -15.54 -8.28
N ALA A 47 21.65 -15.43 -9.44
CA ALA A 47 21.84 -16.56 -10.35
C ALA A 47 22.58 -17.75 -9.69
N ASN A 48 23.28 -17.49 -8.59
CA ASN A 48 24.04 -18.47 -7.82
C ASN A 48 23.30 -18.97 -6.57
N ALA A 49 22.11 -18.46 -6.26
CA ALA A 49 21.34 -18.93 -5.12
C ALA A 49 20.77 -20.32 -5.42
N ALA A 50 21.04 -21.29 -4.54
CA ALA A 50 20.40 -22.59 -4.64
C ALA A 50 18.91 -22.44 -4.25
N PRO A 51 17.97 -23.05 -4.99
CA PRO A 51 16.57 -23.02 -4.61
C PRO A 51 16.40 -23.75 -3.28
N VAL A 52 15.79 -23.07 -2.31
CA VAL A 52 15.36 -23.69 -1.06
C VAL A 52 13.95 -24.21 -1.29
N VAL A 53 13.69 -25.47 -0.94
CA VAL A 53 12.37 -26.08 -1.04
C VAL A 53 11.92 -26.63 0.31
N ASP A 54 10.63 -26.54 0.61
CA ASP A 54 10.06 -27.21 1.78
C ASP A 54 9.73 -28.69 1.50
N ASP A 55 9.25 -29.39 2.53
CA ASP A 55 8.85 -30.80 2.43
C ASP A 55 7.71 -31.04 1.43
N LEU A 56 6.96 -29.99 1.08
CA LEU A 56 5.87 -30.02 0.11
C LEU A 56 6.32 -29.58 -1.30
N GLN A 57 7.63 -29.41 -1.52
CA GLN A 57 8.24 -28.97 -2.78
C GLN A 57 7.91 -27.53 -3.17
N ASN A 58 7.47 -26.69 -2.23
CA ASN A 58 7.32 -25.26 -2.49
C ASN A 58 8.70 -24.60 -2.53
N GLN A 59 8.98 -23.82 -3.57
CA GLN A 59 10.16 -22.97 -3.57
C GLN A 59 9.99 -21.87 -2.52
N LEU A 60 10.98 -21.70 -1.65
CA LEU A 60 10.96 -20.72 -0.57
C LEU A 60 11.81 -19.50 -0.93
N PRO A 61 11.56 -18.34 -0.28
CA PRO A 61 12.41 -17.17 -0.39
C PRO A 61 13.86 -17.49 -0.03
N PRO A 62 14.83 -16.71 -0.55
CA PRO A 62 16.21 -16.83 -0.12
C PRO A 62 16.32 -16.62 1.39
N LEU A 63 17.14 -17.44 2.03
CA LEU A 63 17.30 -17.39 3.49
C LEU A 63 18.24 -16.26 3.90
N TYR A 64 19.17 -15.91 3.04
CA TYR A 64 20.21 -14.94 3.38
C TYR A 64 20.18 -13.70 2.48
N PRO A 65 20.53 -12.52 3.02
CA PRO A 65 20.56 -11.28 2.24
C PRO A 65 21.40 -11.37 0.97
N GLN A 66 22.56 -12.02 1.01
CA GLN A 66 23.46 -12.17 -0.14
C GLN A 66 22.91 -13.02 -1.30
N GLU A 67 21.82 -13.77 -1.08
CA GLU A 67 21.19 -14.59 -2.11
C GLU A 67 20.20 -13.78 -2.96
N HIS A 68 19.96 -12.53 -2.61
CA HIS A 68 19.20 -11.58 -3.43
C HIS A 68 20.16 -10.97 -4.48
N GLY A 69 19.89 -11.26 -5.76
CA GLY A 69 20.75 -10.94 -6.89
C GLY A 69 20.64 -9.52 -7.42
N GLY A 70 19.65 -8.77 -6.95
CA GLY A 70 19.41 -7.40 -7.35
C GLY A 70 18.08 -6.85 -6.83
N LYS A 71 17.96 -5.53 -6.88
CA LYS A 71 16.76 -4.76 -6.56
C LYS A 71 16.35 -3.96 -7.79
N LEU A 72 15.07 -3.99 -8.11
CA LEU A 72 14.47 -3.06 -9.07
C LEU A 72 13.56 -2.10 -8.30
N PRO A 73 14.06 -0.91 -7.90
CA PRO A 73 13.24 0.06 -7.20
C PRO A 73 12.16 0.61 -8.14
N GLY A 74 10.91 0.62 -7.68
CA GLY A 74 9.80 1.27 -8.37
C GLY A 74 9.75 2.77 -8.12
N TYR A 75 8.70 3.41 -8.61
CA TYR A 75 8.41 4.81 -8.31
C TYR A 75 7.99 5.03 -6.85
N ILE A 76 8.09 6.27 -6.38
CA ILE A 76 7.53 6.67 -5.08
C ILE A 76 6.14 7.22 -5.32
N PHE A 77 5.18 6.68 -4.58
CA PHE A 77 3.79 7.08 -4.64
C PHE A 77 3.36 7.73 -3.33
N ARG A 78 2.31 8.53 -3.44
CA ARG A 78 1.58 9.11 -2.33
C ARG A 78 0.19 8.49 -2.28
N TYR A 79 -0.14 7.92 -1.14
CA TYR A 79 -1.54 7.63 -0.80
C TYR A 79 -2.13 8.87 -0.13
N ASP A 80 -3.34 9.27 -0.54
CA ASP A 80 -4.12 10.36 0.06
C ASP A 80 -5.59 9.97 0.07
N ASN A 81 -6.08 9.51 1.22
CA ASN A 81 -7.50 9.23 1.46
C ASN A 81 -8.18 8.36 0.40
N GLY A 82 -7.48 7.30 -0.02
CA GLY A 82 -7.96 6.33 -1.00
C GLY A 82 -7.64 6.65 -2.45
N SER A 83 -6.96 7.76 -2.70
CA SER A 83 -6.34 8.06 -3.99
C SER A 83 -4.84 7.79 -3.92
N ILE A 84 -4.26 7.34 -5.04
CA ILE A 84 -2.82 7.16 -5.18
C ILE A 84 -2.33 8.05 -6.33
N SER A 85 -1.21 8.74 -6.13
CA SER A 85 -0.57 9.55 -7.17
C SER A 85 0.95 9.52 -7.07
N PRO A 86 1.70 9.79 -8.16
CA PRO A 86 3.15 9.92 -8.08
C PRO A 86 3.59 10.99 -7.08
N ALA A 87 4.57 10.68 -6.24
CA ALA A 87 5.12 11.61 -5.26
C ALA A 87 6.27 12.44 -5.86
N HIS A 88 5.93 13.38 -6.75
CA HIS A 88 6.90 14.30 -7.33
C HIS A 88 7.70 15.03 -6.24
N GLY A 89 9.00 15.19 -6.45
CA GLY A 89 9.88 15.81 -5.46
C GLY A 89 10.36 14.85 -4.36
N CYS A 90 10.01 13.56 -4.41
CA CYS A 90 10.59 12.53 -3.55
C CYS A 90 11.60 11.68 -4.34
N SER A 91 12.56 11.09 -3.65
CA SER A 91 13.56 10.19 -4.23
C SER A 91 14.02 9.18 -3.19
N LEU A 92 14.42 8.00 -3.63
CA LEU A 92 15.09 7.03 -2.75
C LEU A 92 16.47 7.56 -2.35
N SER A 93 17.03 7.03 -1.26
CA SER A 93 18.40 7.31 -0.85
C SER A 93 19.39 6.99 -1.99
N PRO A 94 20.37 7.87 -2.25
CA PRO A 94 21.37 7.60 -3.28
C PRO A 94 22.21 6.38 -2.89
N VAL A 95 22.36 5.44 -3.82
CA VAL A 95 23.27 4.30 -3.68
C VAL A 95 24.70 4.85 -3.76
N ARG A 96 25.47 4.76 -2.67
CA ARG A 96 26.90 5.08 -2.75
C ARG A 96 27.61 3.92 -3.47
N PRO A 97 28.38 4.19 -4.54
CA PRO A 97 29.17 3.16 -5.18
C PRO A 97 30.22 2.62 -4.20
N GLU A 98 30.40 1.31 -4.24
CA GLU A 98 31.22 0.46 -3.36
C GLU A 98 32.74 0.77 -3.42
N TYR A 99 33.16 1.84 -4.10
CA TYR A 99 34.53 2.07 -4.52
C TYR A 99 35.39 2.94 -3.59
N ASP A 100 34.86 3.45 -2.48
CA ASP A 100 35.71 4.03 -1.43
C ASP A 100 36.09 2.94 -0.43
N SER A 101 37.18 2.24 -0.80
CA SER A 101 37.93 1.37 0.09
C SER A 101 38.23 2.07 1.42
N GLU A 102 37.90 1.40 2.52
CA GLU A 102 38.20 1.72 3.93
C GLU A 102 37.20 2.60 4.71
N ALA A 103 36.08 3.06 4.12
CA ALA A 103 34.96 3.62 4.88
C ALA A 103 33.79 2.63 4.95
N SER A 104 33.73 1.94 6.08
CA SER A 104 32.75 0.97 6.55
C SER A 104 31.31 1.49 6.66
N GLU A 105 30.69 1.89 5.56
CA GLU A 105 29.27 2.24 5.53
C GLU A 105 28.56 1.22 4.62
N PRO A 106 27.79 0.30 5.20
CA PRO A 106 27.17 -0.76 4.43
C PRO A 106 26.12 -0.22 3.45
N TRP A 107 25.75 -1.08 2.50
CA TRP A 107 24.55 -0.95 1.67
C TRP A 107 23.42 -0.37 2.53
N ARG A 108 23.00 0.87 2.24
CA ARG A 108 21.87 1.47 2.96
C ARG A 108 20.59 0.97 2.32
N PRO A 109 19.57 0.56 3.10
CA PRO A 109 18.25 0.27 2.55
C PRO A 109 17.77 1.51 1.77
N SER A 110 17.14 1.28 0.62
CA SER A 110 16.45 2.34 -0.11
C SER A 110 15.46 2.97 0.86
N THR A 111 15.69 4.22 1.25
CA THR A 111 14.82 4.97 2.16
C THR A 111 14.16 6.09 1.38
N ILE A 112 12.88 6.36 1.63
CA ILE A 112 12.17 7.48 0.97
C ILE A 112 12.65 8.82 1.56
N GLY A 113 13.06 9.76 0.71
CA GLY A 113 13.57 11.07 1.12
C GLY A 113 13.36 12.17 0.09
N TYR A 114 13.95 13.34 0.36
CA TYR A 114 13.95 14.48 -0.54
C TYR A 114 15.24 15.29 -0.42
N TYR A 115 15.59 16.02 -1.49
CA TYR A 115 16.67 17.01 -1.46
C TYR A 115 16.16 18.38 -0.99
N THR A 116 16.90 19.04 -0.09
CA THR A 116 16.53 20.32 0.58
C THR A 116 16.38 21.51 -0.36
N ASP A 117 17.23 21.58 -1.38
CA ASP A 117 17.28 22.70 -2.31
C ASP A 117 17.04 22.18 -3.71
N ARG A 118 15.83 22.41 -4.22
CA ARG A 118 15.42 22.03 -5.57
C ARG A 118 15.03 23.30 -6.31
N MET A 119 15.70 23.59 -7.41
CA MET A 119 15.10 24.45 -8.44
C MET A 119 14.40 23.54 -9.44
N LEU A 120 13.23 23.96 -9.90
CA LEU A 120 12.64 23.39 -11.09
C LEU A 120 13.30 24.09 -12.27
N ASP A 121 13.77 23.34 -13.27
CA ASP A 121 14.13 23.96 -14.56
C ASP A 121 12.87 24.45 -15.29
N ASP A 122 13.07 25.10 -16.43
CA ASP A 122 11.98 25.61 -17.27
C ASP A 122 11.04 24.48 -17.79
N GLU A 123 11.47 23.22 -17.69
CA GLU A 123 10.70 22.01 -18.06
C GLU A 123 10.10 21.29 -16.84
N ASN A 124 10.17 21.91 -15.66
CA ASN A 124 9.66 21.38 -14.40
C ASN A 124 10.38 20.12 -13.89
N HIS A 125 11.63 19.89 -14.33
CA HIS A 125 12.51 18.87 -13.77
C HIS A 125 13.25 19.41 -12.54
N VAL A 126 13.54 18.52 -11.60
CA VAL A 126 14.30 18.88 -10.39
C VAL A 126 15.78 19.00 -10.73
N VAL A 127 16.34 20.21 -10.64
CA VAL A 127 17.78 20.46 -10.74
C VAL A 127 18.39 20.46 -9.34
N GLN A 128 19.41 19.62 -9.16
CA GLN A 128 20.18 19.53 -7.92
C GLN A 128 21.20 20.67 -7.86
N LEU A 129 21.16 21.49 -6.81
CA LEU A 129 22.17 22.50 -6.55
C LEU A 129 23.39 21.86 -5.86
N SER A 130 24.56 22.47 -5.98
CA SER A 130 25.81 21.96 -5.39
C SER A 130 25.77 21.81 -3.86
N GLU A 131 24.81 22.46 -3.18
CA GLU A 131 24.61 22.39 -1.73
C GLU A 131 23.42 21.52 -1.31
N SER A 132 22.66 20.94 -2.25
CA SER A 132 21.46 20.17 -1.96
C SER A 132 21.78 18.97 -1.06
N ARG A 133 21.16 18.90 0.12
CA ARG A 133 21.30 17.78 1.04
C ARG A 133 20.12 16.83 0.88
N TRP A 134 20.40 15.53 0.84
CA TRP A 134 19.34 14.52 0.91
C TRP A 134 18.92 14.34 2.37
N LEU A 135 17.62 14.41 2.63
CA LEU A 135 17.01 14.19 3.94
C LEU A 135 15.99 13.04 3.87
N PRO A 136 16.05 12.07 4.79
CA PRO A 136 15.07 11.00 4.85
C PRO A 136 13.73 11.53 5.37
N PHE A 137 12.64 10.98 4.85
CA PHE A 137 11.37 11.01 5.57
C PHE A 137 11.43 10.04 6.74
N GLN A 138 10.53 10.23 7.72
CA GLN A 138 10.42 9.30 8.84
C GLN A 138 9.80 8.00 8.33
N SER A 139 10.54 6.90 8.39
CA SER A 139 10.00 5.58 8.06
C SER A 139 8.90 5.20 9.05
N TYR A 140 7.83 4.62 8.54
CA TYR A 140 6.71 4.09 9.31
C TYR A 140 6.81 2.56 9.39
N SER A 141 6.93 1.88 8.25
CA SER A 141 7.08 0.43 8.22
C SER A 141 7.81 -0.04 6.95
N THR A 142 8.55 -1.13 7.10
CA THR A 142 9.17 -1.85 5.98
C THR A 142 8.84 -3.33 6.11
N VAL A 143 8.44 -3.96 5.01
CA VAL A 143 8.16 -5.40 4.98
C VAL A 143 8.67 -6.00 3.68
N THR A 144 9.22 -7.20 3.77
CA THR A 144 9.50 -8.04 2.61
C THR A 144 8.38 -9.07 2.46
N MET A 145 7.87 -9.19 1.24
CA MET A 145 6.84 -10.16 0.88
C MET A 145 7.28 -10.98 -0.32
N TYR A 146 6.98 -12.27 -0.27
CA TYR A 146 7.16 -13.20 -1.36
C TYR A 146 5.85 -13.90 -1.70
N ASN A 147 5.57 -14.02 -3.00
CA ASN A 147 4.62 -14.97 -3.51
C ASN A 147 5.39 -16.20 -3.99
N CYS A 148 5.18 -17.36 -3.35
CA CYS A 148 5.91 -18.60 -3.63
C CYS A 148 5.07 -19.62 -4.41
N GLY A 149 4.01 -19.15 -5.08
CA GLY A 149 3.09 -19.99 -5.82
C GLY A 149 1.85 -20.39 -5.00
N PRO A 150 0.99 -21.26 -5.56
CA PRO A 150 -0.36 -21.48 -5.04
C PRO A 150 -0.42 -22.19 -3.68
N PHE A 151 0.63 -22.93 -3.32
CA PHE A 151 0.68 -23.74 -2.09
C PHE A 151 1.40 -23.06 -0.92
N ALA A 152 2.19 -22.01 -1.19
CA ALA A 152 2.82 -21.17 -0.18
C ALA A 152 2.68 -19.67 -0.50
N PRO A 153 1.46 -19.16 -0.71
CA PRO A 153 1.31 -17.79 -1.14
C PRO A 153 1.55 -16.81 0.01
N CYS A 154 2.10 -15.64 -0.30
CA CYS A 154 2.26 -14.52 0.64
C CYS A 154 3.07 -14.85 1.91
N LEU A 155 4.33 -15.24 1.73
CA LEU A 155 5.31 -15.29 2.80
C LEU A 155 5.83 -13.90 3.11
N ILE A 156 5.84 -13.51 4.38
CA ILE A 156 6.14 -12.15 4.83
C ILE A 156 7.22 -12.15 5.91
N ARG A 157 8.00 -11.08 5.94
CA ARG A 157 9.00 -10.81 6.98
C ARG A 157 9.08 -9.31 7.22
N PRO A 158 8.96 -8.82 8.47
CA PRO A 158 9.29 -7.43 8.79
C PRO A 158 10.71 -7.08 8.34
N GLY A 159 10.91 -5.84 7.89
CA GLY A 159 12.20 -5.34 7.39
C GLY A 159 12.51 -5.70 5.92
N ASP A 160 13.74 -5.42 5.50
CA ASP A 160 14.25 -5.67 4.14
C ASP A 160 15.11 -6.94 4.14
N ALA A 161 14.63 -8.01 3.49
CA ALA A 161 15.31 -9.32 3.44
C ALA A 161 16.65 -9.35 2.73
N SER A 162 16.92 -8.32 1.93
CA SER A 162 18.16 -8.19 1.19
C SER A 162 19.15 -7.24 1.86
N ASP A 163 18.77 -6.56 2.95
CA ASP A 163 19.68 -5.75 3.73
C ASP A 163 20.43 -6.62 4.77
N ARG A 164 21.76 -6.59 4.71
CA ARG A 164 22.67 -7.32 5.62
C ARG A 164 22.71 -6.73 7.02
N HIS A 165 22.29 -5.47 7.17
CA HIS A 165 22.32 -4.72 8.41
C HIS A 165 20.92 -4.39 8.91
N ASP A 166 19.90 -5.06 8.38
CA ASP A 166 18.53 -4.90 8.86
C ASP A 166 18.47 -5.29 10.34
N PRO A 167 18.30 -4.32 11.26
CA PRO A 167 18.29 -4.61 12.70
C PRO A 167 17.07 -5.47 13.09
N VAL A 168 16.07 -5.59 12.20
CA VAL A 168 14.89 -6.42 12.39
C VAL A 168 15.13 -7.87 11.97
N ALA A 169 16.12 -8.14 11.11
CA ALA A 169 16.43 -9.48 10.62
C ALA A 169 16.83 -10.45 11.76
N ASP A 170 17.54 -9.96 12.77
CA ASP A 170 17.94 -10.77 13.93
C ASP A 170 16.75 -11.16 14.83
N LEU A 171 15.72 -10.31 14.89
CA LEU A 171 14.53 -10.54 15.71
C LEU A 171 13.49 -11.43 15.00
N PHE A 172 13.45 -11.37 13.67
CA PHE A 172 12.51 -12.11 12.84
C PHE A 172 13.25 -12.80 11.67
N PRO A 173 14.07 -13.81 11.96
CA PRO A 173 14.98 -14.40 10.97
C PRO A 173 14.27 -15.23 9.89
N THR A 174 12.97 -15.47 10.03
CA THR A 174 12.22 -16.38 9.17
C THR A 174 10.98 -15.74 8.57
N PHE A 175 10.73 -16.06 7.31
CA PHE A 175 9.49 -15.77 6.65
C PHE A 175 8.34 -16.55 7.27
N ARG A 176 7.17 -15.93 7.34
CA ARG A 176 5.94 -16.54 7.86
C ARG A 176 4.82 -16.34 6.86
N MET A 177 3.83 -17.23 6.85
CA MET A 177 2.60 -16.95 6.10
C MET A 177 1.95 -15.67 6.62
N MET A 178 1.36 -14.88 5.72
CA MET A 178 0.51 -13.76 6.09
C MET A 178 -0.66 -14.23 6.96
N HIS A 179 -1.00 -13.45 7.98
CA HIS A 179 -2.13 -13.69 8.86
C HIS A 179 -3.05 -12.46 8.90
N PHE A 180 -4.23 -12.67 9.48
CA PHE A 180 -5.27 -11.66 9.66
C PHE A 180 -5.68 -11.52 11.12
N LEU A 181 -6.11 -10.32 11.47
CA LEU A 181 -6.97 -10.03 12.62
C LEU A 181 -8.37 -9.70 12.09
N ASN A 182 -9.32 -10.60 12.32
CA ASN A 182 -10.68 -10.46 11.81
C ASN A 182 -11.57 -9.80 12.86
N ARG A 183 -12.21 -8.68 12.49
CA ARG A 183 -13.11 -7.94 13.39
C ARG A 183 -14.28 -7.36 12.62
N ASP A 184 -15.49 -7.63 13.09
CA ASP A 184 -16.73 -7.03 12.59
C ASP A 184 -16.91 -7.14 11.07
N GLY A 185 -16.45 -8.25 10.46
CA GLY A 185 -16.53 -8.48 9.01
C GLY A 185 -15.37 -7.88 8.19
N VAL A 186 -14.45 -7.14 8.82
CA VAL A 186 -13.22 -6.64 8.19
C VAL A 186 -12.07 -7.60 8.44
N SER A 187 -11.30 -7.90 7.40
CA SER A 187 -10.05 -8.66 7.50
C SER A 187 -8.90 -7.68 7.66
N ARG A 188 -8.08 -7.77 8.71
CA ARG A 188 -6.89 -6.90 8.86
C ARG A 188 -5.61 -7.69 8.63
N ALA A 189 -4.95 -7.51 7.50
CA ALA A 189 -3.66 -8.13 7.23
C ALA A 189 -2.63 -7.67 8.26
N SER A 190 -1.88 -8.61 8.84
CA SER A 190 -0.88 -8.28 9.85
C SER A 190 0.27 -9.27 9.88
N THR A 191 1.47 -8.75 10.13
CA THR A 191 2.67 -9.52 10.48
C THR A 191 2.55 -10.25 11.82
N SER A 192 1.64 -9.82 12.68
CA SER A 192 1.41 -10.38 14.03
C SER A 192 0.02 -11.03 14.20
N GLY A 193 -0.73 -11.20 13.10
CA GLY A 193 -2.05 -11.80 13.11
C GLY A 193 -2.06 -13.25 13.58
N ASN A 194 -3.24 -13.74 13.96
CA ASN A 194 -3.42 -15.11 14.48
C ASN A 194 -4.41 -15.96 13.67
N VAL A 195 -5.04 -15.40 12.63
CA VAL A 195 -5.98 -16.13 11.76
C VAL A 195 -5.41 -16.26 10.35
N ARG A 196 -5.51 -17.45 9.75
CA ARG A 196 -5.04 -17.72 8.37
C ARG A 196 -6.12 -17.54 7.30
N THR A 197 -7.27 -16.99 7.64
CA THR A 197 -8.40 -16.88 6.72
C THR A 197 -9.05 -15.53 6.87
N VAL A 198 -9.54 -14.98 5.77
CA VAL A 198 -10.21 -13.68 5.74
C VAL A 198 -11.54 -13.70 6.51
N ALA A 199 -11.98 -12.52 6.92
CA ALA A 199 -13.29 -12.28 7.48
C ALA A 199 -14.36 -12.19 6.40
N GLY A 200 -15.48 -12.85 6.66
CA GLY A 200 -16.70 -12.73 5.90
C GLY A 200 -16.70 -13.43 4.54
N ARG A 201 -17.90 -13.64 4.00
CA ARG A 201 -18.15 -14.21 2.68
C ARG A 201 -18.27 -13.11 1.62
N ASN A 202 -18.13 -13.50 0.34
CA ASN A 202 -18.28 -12.65 -0.83
C ASN A 202 -17.28 -11.48 -0.95
N ALA A 203 -16.10 -11.61 -0.34
CA ALA A 203 -15.03 -10.64 -0.49
C ALA A 203 -14.58 -10.54 -1.97
N THR A 204 -14.80 -9.40 -2.62
CA THR A 204 -14.55 -9.21 -4.06
C THR A 204 -13.06 -9.16 -4.41
N TRP A 205 -12.22 -8.86 -3.41
CA TRP A 205 -10.76 -8.78 -3.50
C TRP A 205 -10.06 -10.12 -3.27
N VAL A 206 -10.77 -11.17 -2.83
CA VAL A 206 -10.23 -12.53 -2.73
C VAL A 206 -10.19 -13.18 -4.11
N GLY A 207 -9.04 -13.75 -4.45
CA GLY A 207 -8.70 -14.30 -5.75
C GLY A 207 -8.08 -13.28 -6.70
N SER A 208 -8.20 -11.97 -6.44
CA SER A 208 -7.62 -10.90 -7.28
C SER A 208 -6.54 -10.08 -6.57
N LEU A 209 -6.58 -10.00 -5.24
CA LEU A 209 -5.57 -9.34 -4.42
C LEU A 209 -4.99 -10.32 -3.39
N VAL A 210 -5.89 -10.96 -2.63
CA VAL A 210 -5.52 -11.99 -1.65
C VAL A 210 -5.74 -13.38 -2.26
N PRO A 211 -4.77 -14.30 -2.16
CA PRO A 211 -4.90 -15.67 -2.67
C PRO A 211 -6.15 -16.40 -2.19
N GLU A 212 -6.74 -17.23 -3.07
CA GLU A 212 -7.94 -18.00 -2.74
C GLU A 212 -7.74 -18.97 -1.56
N ALA A 213 -6.50 -19.38 -1.29
CA ALA A 213 -6.14 -20.21 -0.14
C ALA A 213 -6.52 -19.57 1.22
N TYR A 214 -6.62 -18.24 1.27
CA TYR A 214 -7.04 -17.51 2.47
C TYR A 214 -8.56 -17.38 2.62
N ASN A 215 -9.36 -17.85 1.65
CA ASN A 215 -10.81 -17.71 1.68
C ASN A 215 -11.43 -18.49 2.85
N ASN A 216 -12.38 -17.88 3.55
CA ASN A 216 -13.10 -18.52 4.65
C ASN A 216 -14.49 -18.98 4.20
N ILE A 217 -14.62 -20.23 3.77
CA ILE A 217 -15.91 -20.78 3.33
C ILE A 217 -16.90 -21.05 4.48
N ARG A 218 -16.45 -20.99 5.74
CA ARG A 218 -17.24 -21.38 6.93
C ARG A 218 -17.85 -20.20 7.67
N THR A 219 -17.60 -18.98 7.23
CA THR A 219 -18.13 -17.78 7.89
C THR A 219 -19.55 -17.43 7.41
N HIS A 220 -20.37 -16.93 8.32
CA HIS A 220 -21.72 -16.47 8.02
C HIS A 220 -21.81 -14.93 7.87
N THR A 221 -20.78 -14.22 8.30
CA THR A 221 -20.70 -12.76 8.19
C THR A 221 -20.40 -12.37 6.75
N THR A 222 -20.92 -11.25 6.25
CA THR A 222 -20.51 -10.70 4.95
C THR A 222 -19.20 -9.94 5.12
N SER A 223 -18.30 -10.03 4.14
CA SER A 223 -17.08 -9.22 4.20
C SER A 223 -17.43 -7.73 4.10
N LEU A 224 -16.77 -6.91 4.90
CA LEU A 224 -16.85 -5.45 4.82
C LEU A 224 -15.61 -4.85 4.16
N GLY A 225 -14.61 -5.67 3.84
CA GLY A 225 -13.38 -5.25 3.21
C GLY A 225 -12.11 -5.74 3.91
N LEU A 226 -11.01 -5.18 3.44
CA LEU A 226 -9.64 -5.47 3.86
C LEU A 226 -9.00 -4.20 4.43
N GLY A 227 -8.31 -4.34 5.56
CA GLY A 227 -7.49 -3.32 6.20
C GLY A 227 -6.22 -3.95 6.77
N GLY A 228 -5.65 -3.33 7.81
CA GLY A 228 -4.41 -3.78 8.43
C GLY A 228 -3.18 -3.04 7.89
N GLU A 229 -2.02 -3.65 8.06
CA GLU A 229 -0.71 -3.05 7.74
C GLU A 229 -0.62 -2.69 6.25
N PHE A 230 -0.40 -1.41 5.95
CA PHE A 230 -0.39 -0.88 4.59
C PHE A 230 0.75 -1.44 3.75
N SER A 231 1.91 -1.66 4.37
CA SER A 231 3.04 -2.27 3.69
C SER A 231 2.68 -3.66 3.13
N LEU A 232 1.87 -4.44 3.85
CA LEU A 232 1.34 -5.71 3.35
C LEU A 232 0.34 -5.53 2.20
N LEU A 233 -0.59 -4.60 2.35
CA LEU A 233 -1.63 -4.32 1.34
C LEU A 233 -1.01 -3.87 0.01
N ILE A 234 -0.05 -2.96 0.08
CA ILE A 234 0.71 -2.45 -1.07
C ILE A 234 1.53 -3.58 -1.71
N GLY A 235 2.16 -4.44 -0.90
CA GLY A 235 2.91 -5.57 -1.41
C GLY A 235 2.04 -6.59 -2.14
N LEU A 236 0.83 -6.86 -1.65
CA LEU A 236 -0.15 -7.69 -2.36
C LEU A 236 -0.54 -7.10 -3.72
N MET A 237 -0.79 -5.78 -3.77
CA MET A 237 -1.16 -5.09 -5.02
C MET A 237 -0.03 -5.17 -6.05
N ALA A 238 1.21 -4.94 -5.62
CA ALA A 238 2.39 -5.04 -6.47
C ALA A 238 2.64 -6.48 -6.95
N LEU A 239 2.50 -7.46 -6.07
CA LEU A 239 2.65 -8.89 -6.39
C LEU A 239 1.55 -9.40 -7.35
N ALA A 240 0.42 -8.70 -7.47
CA ALA A 240 -0.60 -9.00 -8.47
C ALA A 240 -0.21 -8.57 -9.90
N GLN A 241 0.74 -7.65 -10.06
CA GLN A 241 1.22 -7.20 -11.39
C GLN A 241 2.32 -8.09 -11.94
N PRO A 242 2.55 -8.12 -13.27
CA PRO A 242 3.67 -8.86 -13.84
C PRO A 242 5.05 -8.41 -13.30
N ILE A 243 6.05 -9.29 -13.43
CA ILE A 243 7.46 -8.99 -13.11
C ILE A 243 7.92 -7.73 -13.84
N GLY A 244 8.63 -6.85 -13.12
CA GLY A 244 9.11 -5.56 -13.61
C GLY A 244 8.02 -4.49 -13.76
N ARG A 245 6.77 -4.79 -13.37
CA ARG A 245 5.61 -3.92 -13.56
C ARG A 245 4.82 -3.69 -12.26
N CYS A 246 5.47 -3.82 -11.10
CA CYS A 246 4.88 -3.56 -9.78
C CYS A 246 4.11 -2.24 -9.70
N ASP A 247 4.67 -1.18 -10.29
CA ASP A 247 4.13 0.18 -10.23
C ASP A 247 2.77 0.34 -10.93
N GLU A 248 2.43 -0.57 -11.85
CA GLU A 248 1.15 -0.50 -12.56
C GLU A 248 -0.05 -0.68 -11.65
N ALA A 249 0.13 -1.35 -10.50
CA ALA A 249 -0.91 -1.45 -9.47
C ALA A 249 -1.39 -0.08 -8.97
N PHE A 250 -0.55 0.96 -9.12
CA PHE A 250 -0.72 2.27 -8.53
C PHE A 250 -0.93 3.38 -9.57
N THR A 251 -0.86 3.05 -10.86
CA THR A 251 -1.10 3.96 -11.98
C THR A 251 -2.34 3.58 -12.79
N ASP A 252 -2.73 2.29 -12.79
CA ASP A 252 -3.91 1.79 -13.51
C ASP A 252 -5.23 2.02 -12.75
N PRO A 253 -6.40 1.95 -13.43
CA PRO A 253 -7.71 2.01 -12.80
C PRO A 253 -8.03 0.81 -11.88
N GLN A 254 -7.07 -0.11 -11.67
CA GLN A 254 -7.23 -1.24 -10.76
C GLN A 254 -7.45 -0.78 -9.31
N TRP A 255 -6.86 0.35 -8.92
CA TRP A 255 -7.12 0.98 -7.64
C TRP A 255 -7.85 2.31 -7.81
N SER A 256 -9.00 2.47 -7.15
CA SER A 256 -9.68 3.76 -7.10
C SER A 256 -10.57 3.89 -5.88
N ARG A 257 -10.43 4.97 -5.11
CA ARG A 257 -11.30 5.30 -3.96
C ARG A 257 -11.46 4.13 -2.99
N ASN A 258 -10.34 3.55 -2.55
CA ASN A 258 -10.33 2.38 -1.66
C ASN A 258 -11.04 1.15 -2.24
N ARG A 259 -11.04 0.96 -3.56
CA ARG A 259 -11.60 -0.22 -4.22
C ARG A 259 -10.56 -0.84 -5.13
N TRP A 260 -10.50 -2.17 -5.11
CA TRP A 260 -9.66 -2.96 -5.97
C TRP A 260 -10.50 -3.64 -7.06
N ALA A 261 -10.18 -3.35 -8.31
CA ALA A 261 -10.81 -3.88 -9.52
C ALA A 261 -9.87 -4.84 -10.28
N GLY A 262 -8.91 -5.46 -9.58
CA GLY A 262 -7.99 -6.42 -10.18
C GLY A 262 -8.69 -7.69 -10.68
N ARG A 263 -8.02 -8.40 -11.60
CA ARG A 263 -8.52 -9.66 -12.16
C ARG A 263 -8.30 -10.80 -11.18
N ARG A 264 -9.21 -11.78 -11.17
CA ARG A 264 -8.93 -13.07 -10.52
C ARG A 264 -7.75 -13.75 -11.19
N ASN A 265 -6.92 -14.43 -10.40
CA ASN A 265 -5.66 -15.04 -10.83
C ASN A 265 -4.80 -14.04 -11.61
N PRO A 266 -4.27 -13.02 -10.92
CA PRO A 266 -3.47 -11.96 -11.53
C PRO A 266 -2.27 -12.52 -12.28
N ALA A 267 -1.86 -11.81 -13.34
CA ALA A 267 -0.70 -12.19 -14.15
C ALA A 267 0.62 -12.22 -13.36
N GLY A 268 0.68 -11.51 -12.22
CA GLY A 268 1.83 -11.53 -11.31
C GLY A 268 1.94 -12.74 -10.40
N TRP A 269 0.92 -13.61 -10.33
CA TRP A 269 0.97 -14.78 -9.48
C TRP A 269 1.82 -15.88 -10.12
N PRO A 270 2.83 -16.40 -9.40
CA PRO A 270 3.68 -17.48 -9.89
C PRO A 270 2.83 -18.73 -10.19
N ARG A 271 3.15 -19.38 -11.30
CA ARG A 271 2.70 -20.74 -11.59
C ARG A 271 3.57 -21.74 -10.82
N ASP A 272 3.15 -23.00 -10.78
CA ASP A 272 3.81 -24.07 -10.00
C ASP A 272 5.32 -24.21 -10.27
N THR A 273 5.80 -23.84 -11.46
CA THR A 273 7.20 -23.93 -11.86
C THR A 273 7.96 -22.61 -11.83
N ASP A 274 7.27 -21.49 -11.60
CA ASP A 274 7.87 -20.17 -11.61
C ASP A 274 8.66 -19.96 -10.31
N PRO A 275 9.80 -19.27 -10.35
CA PRO A 275 10.52 -18.91 -9.13
C PRO A 275 9.64 -18.00 -8.25
N PRO A 276 9.81 -18.02 -6.91
CA PRO A 276 9.07 -17.11 -6.06
C PRO A 276 9.35 -15.67 -6.43
N ARG A 277 8.37 -14.81 -6.25
CA ARG A 277 8.48 -13.39 -6.57
C ARG A 277 8.48 -12.55 -5.31
N GLY A 278 9.53 -11.76 -5.10
CA GLY A 278 9.72 -10.97 -3.90
C GLY A 278 9.56 -9.47 -4.14
N VAL A 279 9.06 -8.75 -3.14
CA VAL A 279 9.04 -7.29 -3.07
C VAL A 279 9.39 -6.82 -1.67
N VAL A 280 10.07 -5.68 -1.57
CA VAL A 280 10.19 -4.88 -0.34
C VAL A 280 9.26 -3.69 -0.47
N VAL A 281 8.44 -3.47 0.54
CA VAL A 281 7.57 -2.29 0.62
C VAL A 281 8.04 -1.42 1.76
N GLU A 282 8.32 -0.16 1.46
CA GLU A 282 8.59 0.88 2.45
C GLU A 282 7.41 1.85 2.49
N VAL A 283 6.95 2.17 3.70
CA VAL A 283 5.97 3.22 3.98
C VAL A 283 6.65 4.28 4.85
N ALA A 284 6.52 5.55 4.47
CA ALA A 284 7.10 6.68 5.18
C ALA A 284 6.06 7.77 5.43
N CYS A 285 6.20 8.48 6.55
CA CYS A 285 5.38 9.63 6.89
C CYS A 285 5.70 10.78 5.94
N GLU A 286 4.68 11.34 5.29
CA GLU A 286 4.85 12.56 4.51
C GLU A 286 4.85 13.76 5.45
N LYS A 287 5.99 14.45 5.61
CA LYS A 287 5.98 15.79 6.18
C LYS A 287 5.68 16.77 5.05
N THR A 288 4.57 17.49 5.12
CA THR A 288 4.31 18.59 4.18
C THR A 288 5.39 19.66 4.39
N ILE A 289 6.35 19.74 3.46
CA ILE A 289 7.44 20.73 3.46
C ILE A 289 6.89 22.15 3.22
N THR A 290 5.65 22.27 2.78
CA THR A 290 4.99 23.54 2.50
C THR A 290 3.73 23.72 3.33
N ASP A 291 3.77 24.78 4.12
CA ASP A 291 2.65 25.65 4.49
C ASP A 291 2.02 25.48 5.88
N LYS A 292 1.99 26.59 6.63
CA LYS A 292 1.34 26.72 7.95
C LYS A 292 -0.19 26.66 7.87
N ARG A 293 -0.77 26.24 6.73
CA ARG A 293 -2.22 26.29 6.44
C ARG A 293 -2.79 25.13 5.61
N GLY A 294 -2.08 23.99 5.50
CA GLY A 294 -2.64 22.73 4.98
C GLY A 294 -2.67 21.64 6.06
N PRO A 295 -3.47 20.55 5.91
CA PRO A 295 -3.38 19.43 6.83
C PRO A 295 -1.95 18.89 6.79
N ALA A 296 -1.29 18.88 7.96
CA ALA A 296 0.00 18.23 8.12
C ALA A 296 -0.12 16.81 7.55
N GLY A 297 0.83 16.37 6.72
CA GLY A 297 0.84 14.98 6.29
C GLY A 297 0.88 14.03 7.49
N SER A 298 0.48 12.77 7.30
CA SER A 298 0.13 11.92 8.43
C SER A 298 1.31 11.65 9.36
N ALA A 299 1.04 11.82 10.66
CA ALA A 299 1.91 11.30 11.70
C ALA A 299 1.84 9.76 11.71
N ILE A 300 2.82 9.13 12.37
CA ILE A 300 2.82 7.68 12.63
C ILE A 300 1.47 7.23 13.22
N ASP A 301 0.93 8.01 14.15
CA ASP A 301 -0.33 7.71 14.84
C ASP A 301 -1.53 7.71 13.89
N ASP A 302 -1.55 8.56 12.87
CA ASP A 302 -2.65 8.61 11.90
C ASP A 302 -2.64 7.39 10.97
N ILE A 303 -1.44 6.99 10.52
CA ILE A 303 -1.27 5.78 9.71
C ILE A 303 -1.69 4.56 10.54
N TYR A 304 -1.17 4.44 11.77
CA TYR A 304 -1.52 3.36 12.68
C TYR A 304 -3.03 3.32 12.99
N ALA A 305 -3.63 4.47 13.31
CA ALA A 305 -5.07 4.55 13.56
C ALA A 305 -5.87 4.09 12.34
N PHE A 306 -5.45 4.46 11.13
CA PHE A 306 -6.09 3.98 9.91
C PHE A 306 -5.93 2.47 9.71
N GLU A 307 -4.73 1.91 9.87
CA GLU A 307 -4.49 0.47 9.69
C GLU A 307 -5.41 -0.39 10.57
N TRP A 308 -5.73 0.09 11.78
CA TRP A 308 -6.49 -0.66 12.79
C TRP A 308 -7.96 -0.26 12.93
N SER A 309 -8.39 0.85 12.32
CA SER A 309 -9.81 1.28 12.34
C SER A 309 -10.41 1.45 10.95
N GLY A 310 -9.62 1.82 9.95
CA GLY A 310 -10.04 2.06 8.57
C GLY A 310 -10.23 0.78 7.76
N ILE A 311 -10.75 0.96 6.55
CA ILE A 311 -10.89 -0.06 5.51
C ILE A 311 -10.09 0.44 4.31
N ALA A 312 -8.96 -0.20 4.04
CA ALA A 312 -8.11 0.17 2.92
C ALA A 312 -8.79 -0.24 1.61
N VAL A 313 -9.30 -1.47 1.52
CA VAL A 313 -10.02 -1.99 0.35
C VAL A 313 -11.44 -2.35 0.75
N GLY A 314 -12.41 -1.58 0.29
CA GLY A 314 -13.83 -1.87 0.45
C GLY A 314 -14.34 -2.87 -0.59
N GLU A 315 -15.49 -3.46 -0.29
CA GLU A 315 -16.25 -4.26 -1.27
C GLU A 315 -16.79 -3.39 -2.42
N LEU A 316 -16.95 -3.99 -3.60
CA LEU A 316 -17.49 -3.34 -4.80
C LEU A 316 -19.01 -3.11 -4.73
#